data_AF-F7NRZ3-F1
#
_entry.id   AF-F7NRZ3-F1
#
_cell.length_a   1.000
_cell.length_b   1.000
_cell.length_c   1.000
_cell.angle_alpha   90.00
_cell.angle_beta   90.00
_cell.angle_gamma   90.00
#
_symmetry.space_group_name_H-M   'P 1'
#
loop_
_entity.id
_entity.type
_entity.pdbx_description
1 polymer ?
#
loop_
_entity_poly.entity_id
_entity_poly.type
_entity_poly.pdbx_seq_one_letter_code
_entity_poly.pdbx_strand_id
1 'polypeptide(L)'
;MSDPVLKSKALGLMYGLLAGEVLGSAVEGLPQNERDERLSFELTEILLQNPWQTLSGQATDSGELSLLLCRLLAHYGEYQEEGAWQAYEYWLRTEPFAVPDELKRALLSEQDEESAETTALARVAPVALMVPYQSLPQLAAWAMADTALTHPNMLCQQISGLYVMALGHVLENDCSADELYQLIKDWAAQLKVDKRIIRVIDQALFMPPTDFEQPDAQVLVCFQNAIWQLLYAQDYLDAMLDTIKRGGDTANNAAVAGALLGACYGVAEVPQLLRNAITHCRPLKGQFGVHQPRPECCWANEVEYLTEQILTGTKKPD
;
A
#
# COMPACT_ATOMS: atom_id res chain seq x y z
N MET A 1 12.50 22.34 -7.44
CA MET A 1 12.43 21.73 -6.09
C MET A 1 10.96 21.65 -5.74
N SER A 2 10.47 20.47 -5.36
CA SER A 2 9.09 20.29 -4.93
C SER A 2 8.83 21.07 -3.63
N ASP A 3 7.57 21.47 -3.41
CA ASP A 3 7.11 22.06 -2.15
C ASP A 3 7.51 21.13 -0.97
N PRO A 4 8.20 21.64 0.07
CA PRO A 4 8.58 20.84 1.24
C PRO A 4 7.41 20.09 1.91
N VAL A 5 6.20 20.67 1.92
CA VAL A 5 5.01 20.02 2.51
C VAL A 5 4.58 18.84 1.65
N LEU A 6 4.42 19.06 0.34
CA LEU A 6 4.11 17.99 -0.62
C LEU A 6 5.15 16.87 -0.56
N LYS A 7 6.44 17.21 -0.51
CA LYS A 7 7.53 16.22 -0.39
C LYS A 7 7.39 15.41 0.90
N SER A 8 7.11 16.06 2.03
CA SER A 8 6.92 15.38 3.32
C SER A 8 5.75 14.39 3.27
N LYS A 9 4.60 14.81 2.72
CA LYS A 9 3.40 13.97 2.57
C LYS A 9 3.62 12.81 1.60
N ALA A 10 4.26 13.06 0.47
CA ALA A 10 4.57 12.02 -0.51
C ALA A 10 5.57 10.98 0.01
N LEU A 11 6.59 11.40 0.76
CA LEU A 11 7.49 10.48 1.45
C LEU A 11 6.76 9.73 2.57
N GLY A 12 5.83 10.39 3.26
CA GLY A 12 4.95 9.76 4.24
C GLY A 12 4.07 8.68 3.62
N LEU A 13 3.49 8.92 2.45
CA LEU A 13 2.75 7.91 1.68
C LEU A 13 3.60 6.68 1.42
N MET A 14 4.78 6.85 0.83
CA MET A 14 5.62 5.72 0.44
C MET A 14 6.23 4.96 1.62
N TYR A 15 6.77 5.67 2.61
CA TYR A 15 7.27 5.02 3.83
C TYR A 15 6.13 4.44 4.66
N GLY A 16 4.96 5.09 4.68
CA GLY A 16 3.79 4.61 5.40
C GLY A 16 3.26 3.30 4.83
N LEU A 17 3.24 3.17 3.50
CA LEU A 17 2.91 1.91 2.81
C LEU A 17 3.90 0.80 3.20
N LEU A 18 5.20 1.05 2.97
CA LEU A 18 6.24 0.04 3.17
C LEU A 18 6.40 -0.35 4.64
N ALA A 19 6.29 0.61 5.57
CA ALA A 19 6.36 0.33 6.99
C ALA A 19 5.13 -0.43 7.49
N GLY A 20 3.94 -0.15 6.93
CA GLY A 20 2.72 -0.89 7.21
C GLY A 20 2.84 -2.35 6.76
N GLU A 21 3.24 -2.58 5.51
CA GLU A 21 3.46 -3.94 4.97
C GLU A 21 4.53 -4.71 5.76
N VAL A 22 5.72 -4.11 5.97
CA VAL A 22 6.81 -4.75 6.71
C VAL A 22 6.36 -5.16 8.11
N LEU A 23 5.62 -4.29 8.82
CA LEU A 23 5.12 -4.59 10.14
C LEU A 23 4.00 -5.65 10.10
N GLY A 24 3.09 -5.56 9.13
CA GLY A 24 2.00 -6.52 8.95
C GLY A 24 2.46 -7.92 8.59
N SER A 25 3.51 -8.04 7.76
CA SER A 25 4.12 -9.31 7.38
C SER A 25 4.73 -10.06 8.57
N ALA A 26 5.06 -9.36 9.66
CA ALA A 26 5.62 -9.97 10.86
C ALA A 26 4.66 -10.93 11.58
N VAL A 27 3.35 -10.72 11.41
CA VAL A 27 2.28 -11.48 12.07
C VAL A 27 1.30 -12.12 11.08
N GLU A 28 1.61 -12.09 9.79
CA GLU A 28 0.73 -12.57 8.75
C GLU A 28 0.53 -14.09 8.83
N GLY A 29 -0.73 -14.51 8.68
CA GLY A 29 -1.14 -15.92 8.79
C GLY A 29 -1.07 -16.51 10.21
N LEU A 30 -0.65 -15.75 11.22
CA LEU A 30 -0.63 -16.22 12.60
C LEU A 30 -2.04 -16.28 13.21
N PRO A 31 -2.36 -17.29 14.02
CA PRO A 31 -3.59 -17.30 14.80
C PRO A 31 -3.56 -16.17 15.85
N GLN A 32 -4.75 -15.73 16.28
CA GLN A 32 -4.90 -14.56 17.15
C GLN A 32 -4.02 -14.59 18.41
N ASN A 33 -3.90 -15.74 19.08
CA ASN A 33 -3.10 -15.86 20.31
C ASN A 33 -1.60 -15.67 20.06
N GLU A 34 -1.06 -16.23 18.98
CA GLU A 34 0.36 -16.08 18.62
C GLU A 34 0.66 -14.66 18.13
N ARG A 35 -0.31 -14.06 17.43
CA ARG A 35 -0.25 -12.66 17.03
C ARG A 35 -0.26 -11.73 18.24
N ASP A 36 -1.16 -11.92 19.20
CA ASP A 36 -1.21 -11.11 20.43
C ASP A 36 0.09 -11.24 21.24
N GLU A 37 0.68 -12.45 21.31
CA GLU A 37 1.99 -12.66 21.92
C GLU A 37 3.09 -11.91 21.17
N ARG A 38 3.14 -12.04 19.84
CA ARG A 38 4.14 -11.34 19.00
C ARG A 38 4.07 -9.82 19.15
N LEU A 39 2.86 -9.27 19.20
CA LEU A 39 2.65 -7.82 19.33
C LEU A 39 2.93 -7.28 20.74
N SER A 40 3.23 -8.14 21.71
CA SER A 40 3.68 -7.74 23.04
C SER A 40 5.18 -7.42 23.13
N PHE A 41 5.95 -7.78 22.10
CA PHE A 41 7.39 -7.49 22.03
C PHE A 41 7.69 -6.06 21.57
N GLU A 42 8.93 -5.63 21.79
CA GLU A 42 9.43 -4.37 21.27
C GLU A 42 9.45 -4.36 19.74
N LEU A 43 9.26 -3.19 19.13
CA LEU A 43 9.21 -3.05 17.67
C LEU A 43 10.46 -3.61 16.96
N THR A 44 11.64 -3.49 17.57
CA THR A 44 12.88 -4.09 17.02
C THR A 44 12.82 -5.62 16.95
N GLU A 45 12.16 -6.27 17.90
CA GLU A 45 12.02 -7.72 17.93
C GLU A 45 10.94 -8.20 16.96
N ILE A 46 9.85 -7.45 16.82
CA ILE A 46 8.80 -7.71 15.82
C ILE A 46 9.42 -7.71 14.41
N LEU A 47 10.24 -6.71 14.09
CA LEU A 47 10.87 -6.56 12.78
C LEU A 47 11.92 -7.62 12.42
N LEU A 48 12.33 -8.47 13.37
CA LEU A 48 13.25 -9.58 13.12
C LEU A 48 12.50 -10.90 12.86
N GLN A 49 11.17 -10.89 12.98
CA GLN A 49 10.38 -12.11 12.95
C GLN A 49 9.27 -11.97 11.92
N ASN A 50 9.26 -12.87 10.94
CA ASN A 50 8.18 -13.03 9.98
C ASN A 50 8.20 -14.48 9.43
N PRO A 51 7.10 -14.96 8.84
CA PRO A 51 7.00 -16.34 8.33
C PRO A 51 8.08 -16.71 7.30
N TRP A 52 8.62 -15.72 6.58
CA TRP A 52 9.57 -15.93 5.49
C TRP A 52 11.03 -15.71 5.86
N GLN A 53 11.34 -15.35 7.11
CA GLN A 53 12.70 -15.02 7.58
C GLN A 53 13.37 -13.90 6.76
N THR A 54 12.58 -12.88 6.37
CA THR A 54 13.11 -11.70 5.66
C THR A 54 13.99 -10.84 6.57
N LEU A 55 14.82 -9.99 5.96
CA LEU A 55 15.54 -8.94 6.70
C LEU A 55 14.56 -7.91 7.27
N SER A 56 14.95 -7.24 8.35
CA SER A 56 14.20 -6.08 8.84
C SER A 56 14.08 -5.00 7.75
N GLY A 57 12.85 -4.56 7.48
CA GLY A 57 12.57 -3.57 6.43
C GLY A 57 12.44 -4.15 5.02
N GLN A 58 12.52 -5.47 4.85
CA GLN A 58 12.31 -6.11 3.56
C GLN A 58 10.81 -6.20 3.24
N ALA A 59 10.39 -5.50 2.19
CA ALA A 59 9.04 -5.60 1.63
C ALA A 59 8.75 -7.01 1.08
N THR A 60 7.47 -7.32 0.95
CA THR A 60 6.96 -8.59 0.44
C THR A 60 6.42 -8.42 -0.98
N ASP A 61 5.19 -8.80 -1.27
CA ASP A 61 4.60 -8.69 -2.59
C ASP A 61 4.14 -7.26 -2.92
N SER A 62 3.17 -6.71 -2.17
CA SER A 62 2.55 -5.43 -2.50
C SER A 62 3.54 -4.26 -2.44
N GLY A 63 4.51 -4.28 -1.53
CA GLY A 63 5.55 -3.27 -1.48
C GLY A 63 6.57 -3.40 -2.60
N GLU A 64 6.96 -4.62 -2.98
CA GLU A 64 7.82 -4.81 -4.15
C GLU A 64 7.11 -4.35 -5.44
N LEU A 65 5.83 -4.69 -5.61
CA LEU A 65 5.03 -4.22 -6.75
C LEU A 65 4.85 -2.70 -6.74
N SER A 66 4.64 -2.09 -5.57
CA SER A 66 4.59 -0.63 -5.41
C SER A 66 5.90 0.03 -5.85
N LEU A 67 7.05 -0.55 -5.49
CA LEU A 67 8.36 -0.03 -5.89
C LEU A 67 8.58 -0.14 -7.40
N LEU A 68 8.13 -1.23 -8.03
CA LEU A 68 8.16 -1.36 -9.48
C LEU A 68 7.26 -0.32 -10.16
N LEU A 69 6.08 -0.07 -9.60
CA LEU A 69 5.18 0.99 -10.08
C LEU A 69 5.81 2.38 -9.93
N CYS A 70 6.47 2.67 -8.81
CA CYS A 70 7.26 3.91 -8.65
C CYS A 70 8.32 4.04 -9.75
N ARG A 71 9.07 2.98 -10.04
CA ARG A 71 10.11 3.00 -11.08
C ARG A 71 9.52 3.24 -12.46
N LEU A 72 8.37 2.65 -12.77
CA LEU A 72 7.64 2.87 -14.00
C LEU A 72 7.23 4.35 -14.13
N LEU A 73 6.57 4.89 -13.11
CA LEU A 73 6.13 6.30 -13.09
C LEU A 73 7.32 7.27 -13.20
N ALA A 74 8.41 6.99 -12.49
CA ALA A 74 9.63 7.79 -12.54
C ALA A 74 10.30 7.76 -13.92
N HIS A 75 10.19 6.64 -14.64
CA HIS A 75 10.79 6.46 -15.97
C HIS A 75 9.97 7.13 -17.07
N TYR A 76 8.67 6.84 -17.13
CA TYR A 76 7.79 7.32 -18.20
C TYR A 76 7.21 8.71 -17.94
N GLY A 77 7.09 9.12 -16.67
CA GLY A 77 6.41 10.36 -16.30
C GLY A 77 4.88 10.28 -16.44
N GLU A 78 4.34 9.08 -16.63
CA GLU A 78 2.91 8.76 -16.69
C GLU A 78 2.71 7.26 -16.46
N TYR A 79 1.47 6.85 -16.16
CA TYR A 79 1.13 5.44 -16.06
C TYR A 79 1.05 4.79 -17.45
N GLN A 80 1.62 3.60 -17.58
CA GLN A 80 1.64 2.81 -18.81
C GLN A 80 1.20 1.37 -18.48
N GLU A 81 0.01 0.98 -18.93
CA GLU A 81 -0.62 -0.31 -18.60
C GLU A 81 0.24 -1.50 -19.04
N GLU A 82 0.74 -1.49 -20.27
CA GLU A 82 1.60 -2.56 -20.79
C GLU A 82 2.93 -2.63 -20.01
N GLY A 83 3.49 -1.48 -19.64
CA GLY A 83 4.71 -1.42 -18.83
C GLY A 83 4.49 -1.99 -17.42
N ALA A 84 3.34 -1.73 -16.80
CA ALA A 84 3.00 -2.23 -15.48
C ALA A 84 2.84 -3.75 -15.52
N TRP A 85 2.12 -4.27 -16.52
CA TRP A 85 1.98 -5.71 -16.74
C TRP A 85 3.35 -6.39 -16.90
N GLN A 86 4.22 -5.86 -17.76
CA GLN A 86 5.57 -6.41 -17.98
C GLN A 86 6.42 -6.38 -16.70
N ALA A 87 6.30 -5.33 -15.88
CA ALA A 87 6.99 -5.23 -14.60
C ALA A 87 6.50 -6.29 -13.60
N TYR A 88 5.19 -6.53 -13.52
CA TYR A 88 4.61 -7.53 -12.62
C TYR A 88 4.87 -8.97 -13.08
N GLU A 89 4.86 -9.23 -14.39
CA GLU A 89 5.27 -10.52 -14.95
C GLU A 89 6.77 -10.78 -14.66
N TYR A 90 7.61 -9.75 -14.83
CA TYR A 90 9.03 -9.84 -14.46
C TYR A 90 9.19 -10.13 -12.97
N TRP A 91 8.43 -9.45 -12.10
CA TRP A 91 8.43 -9.70 -10.66
C TRP A 91 8.15 -11.17 -10.36
N LEU A 92 7.09 -11.76 -10.92
CA LEU A 92 6.77 -13.17 -10.71
C LEU A 92 7.91 -14.10 -11.19
N ARG A 93 8.53 -13.79 -12.32
CA ARG A 93 9.67 -14.56 -12.87
C ARG A 93 10.93 -14.50 -12.02
N THR A 94 11.05 -13.52 -11.12
CA THR A 94 12.15 -13.45 -10.16
C THR A 94 11.95 -14.37 -8.95
N GLU A 95 10.91 -15.20 -8.96
CA GLU A 95 10.56 -16.16 -7.92
C GLU A 95 10.46 -15.49 -6.53
N PRO A 96 9.48 -14.59 -6.32
CA PRO A 96 9.24 -13.99 -5.02
C PRO A 96 8.85 -15.05 -3.99
N PHE A 97 9.17 -14.79 -2.73
CA PHE A 97 8.96 -15.74 -1.63
C PHE A 97 7.55 -15.64 -1.02
N ALA A 98 6.92 -14.47 -1.12
CA ALA A 98 5.53 -14.22 -0.76
C ALA A 98 4.79 -13.92 -2.06
N VAL A 99 3.94 -14.86 -2.52
CA VAL A 99 3.12 -14.69 -3.71
C VAL A 99 1.72 -15.21 -3.39
N PRO A 100 0.75 -14.31 -3.19
CA PRO A 100 -0.64 -14.72 -3.00
C PRO A 100 -1.17 -15.49 -4.22
N ASP A 101 -2.07 -16.45 -3.97
CA ASP A 101 -2.58 -17.35 -5.02
C ASP A 101 -3.41 -16.60 -6.07
N GLU A 102 -4.15 -15.56 -5.68
CA GLU A 102 -4.90 -14.72 -6.60
C GLU A 102 -3.98 -13.94 -7.53
N LEU A 103 -2.90 -13.36 -7.00
CA LEU A 103 -1.96 -12.58 -7.79
C LEU A 103 -1.20 -13.50 -8.74
N LYS A 104 -0.78 -14.68 -8.26
CA LYS A 104 -0.11 -15.68 -9.06
C LYS A 104 -0.96 -16.15 -10.24
N ARG A 105 -2.22 -16.53 -9.99
CA ARG A 105 -3.16 -16.93 -11.05
C ARG A 105 -3.34 -15.81 -12.07
N ALA A 106 -3.58 -14.59 -11.59
CA ALA A 106 -3.77 -13.44 -12.45
C ALA A 106 -2.58 -13.17 -13.38
N LEU A 107 -1.34 -13.19 -12.84
CA LEU A 107 -0.11 -12.98 -13.62
C LEU A 107 0.23 -14.15 -14.55
N LEU A 108 -0.38 -15.32 -14.35
CA LEU A 108 -0.33 -16.45 -15.30
C LEU A 108 -1.47 -16.38 -16.34
N SER A 109 -2.14 -15.23 -16.47
CA SER A 109 -3.29 -14.99 -17.36
C SER A 109 -4.53 -15.81 -17.00
N GLU A 110 -4.69 -16.16 -15.72
CA GLU A 110 -5.87 -16.81 -15.15
C GLU A 110 -6.60 -15.85 -14.22
N GLN A 111 -6.89 -14.62 -14.68
CA GLN A 111 -7.62 -13.64 -13.87
C GLN A 111 -9.02 -14.15 -13.49
N ASP A 112 -9.44 -13.82 -12.28
CA ASP A 112 -10.74 -14.17 -11.71
C ASP A 112 -11.59 -12.91 -11.54
N GLU A 113 -12.68 -12.78 -12.32
CA GLU A 113 -13.57 -11.62 -12.28
C GLU A 113 -14.36 -11.49 -10.97
N GLU A 114 -14.49 -12.59 -10.22
CA GLU A 114 -15.19 -12.61 -8.94
C GLU A 114 -14.24 -12.39 -7.75
N SER A 115 -12.93 -12.57 -7.95
CA SER A 115 -11.92 -12.36 -6.90
C SER A 115 -11.91 -10.92 -6.39
N ALA A 116 -12.11 -10.74 -5.09
CA ALA A 116 -12.23 -9.44 -4.42
C ALA A 116 -11.14 -9.24 -3.35
N GLU A 117 -9.92 -9.58 -3.73
CA GLU A 117 -8.72 -9.57 -2.88
C GLU A 117 -7.99 -8.21 -2.90
N THR A 118 -7.03 -8.06 -1.99
CA THR A 118 -6.45 -6.80 -1.52
C THR A 118 -5.16 -6.37 -2.22
N THR A 119 -4.43 -7.31 -2.81
CA THR A 119 -3.07 -7.10 -3.33
C THR A 119 -2.99 -5.96 -4.37
N ALA A 120 -4.01 -5.79 -5.23
CA ALA A 120 -4.05 -4.67 -6.17
C ALA A 120 -4.27 -3.31 -5.48
N LEU A 121 -5.11 -3.24 -4.44
CA LEU A 121 -5.34 -2.01 -3.68
C LEU A 121 -4.07 -1.61 -2.90
N ALA A 122 -3.38 -2.59 -2.32
CA ALA A 122 -2.18 -2.34 -1.53
C ALA A 122 -0.99 -1.82 -2.35
N ARG A 123 -0.90 -2.17 -3.64
CA ARG A 123 0.22 -1.73 -4.49
C ARG A 123 0.04 -0.38 -5.20
N VAL A 124 -1.20 0.14 -5.29
CA VAL A 124 -1.56 1.20 -6.27
C VAL A 124 -1.28 2.63 -5.77
N ALA A 125 -0.97 2.81 -4.50
CA ALA A 125 -0.73 4.12 -3.88
C ALA A 125 0.29 5.02 -4.64
N PRO A 126 1.38 4.50 -5.25
CA PRO A 126 2.32 5.31 -6.02
C PRO A 126 1.70 6.15 -7.14
N VAL A 127 0.56 5.73 -7.70
CA VAL A 127 -0.15 6.51 -8.74
C VAL A 127 -0.48 7.92 -8.23
N ALA A 128 -0.80 8.07 -6.94
CA ALA A 128 -1.11 9.37 -6.34
C ALA A 128 0.06 10.37 -6.39
N LEU A 129 1.31 9.91 -6.49
CA LEU A 129 2.49 10.78 -6.59
C LEU A 129 2.50 11.61 -7.89
N MET A 130 1.70 11.23 -8.89
CA MET A 130 1.55 11.97 -10.15
C MET A 130 0.64 13.20 -10.03
N VAL A 131 0.11 13.50 -8.84
CA VAL A 131 -0.82 14.62 -8.62
C VAL A 131 -0.32 15.98 -9.12
N PRO A 132 0.99 16.34 -9.11
CA PRO A 132 1.43 17.63 -9.67
C PRO A 132 1.17 17.79 -11.17
N TYR A 133 0.89 16.70 -11.88
CA TYR A 133 0.74 16.66 -13.32
C TYR A 133 -0.65 16.23 -13.78
N GLN A 134 -1.48 15.71 -12.88
CA GLN A 134 -2.71 15.01 -13.24
C GLN A 134 -3.85 15.33 -12.29
N SER A 135 -5.06 15.38 -12.86
CA SER A 135 -6.28 15.56 -12.08
C SER A 135 -6.65 14.30 -11.29
N LEU A 136 -7.35 14.45 -10.16
CA LEU A 136 -7.84 13.29 -9.36
C LEU A 136 -8.62 12.26 -10.20
N PRO A 137 -9.54 12.64 -11.12
CA PRO A 137 -10.21 11.66 -11.98
C PRO A 137 -9.26 10.87 -12.89
N GLN A 138 -8.17 11.49 -13.37
CA GLN A 138 -7.17 10.81 -14.19
C GLN A 138 -6.34 9.83 -13.34
N LEU A 139 -5.96 10.22 -12.12
CA LEU A 139 -5.29 9.33 -11.17
C LEU A 139 -6.18 8.13 -10.82
N ALA A 140 -7.48 8.36 -10.62
CA ALA A 140 -8.46 7.30 -10.40
C ALA A 140 -8.52 6.33 -11.59
N ALA A 141 -8.56 6.86 -12.81
CA ALA A 141 -8.59 6.05 -14.03
C ALA A 141 -7.34 5.18 -14.17
N TRP A 142 -6.15 5.71 -13.86
CA TRP A 142 -4.91 4.94 -13.84
C TRP A 142 -4.90 3.87 -12.74
N ALA A 143 -5.38 4.19 -11.55
CA ALA A 143 -5.49 3.22 -10.45
C ALA A 143 -6.45 2.07 -10.79
N MET A 144 -7.57 2.37 -11.44
CA MET A 144 -8.52 1.37 -11.95
C MET A 144 -7.88 0.48 -13.01
N ALA A 145 -7.16 1.07 -13.98
CA ALA A 145 -6.47 0.33 -15.03
C ALA A 145 -5.38 -0.60 -14.46
N ASP A 146 -4.55 -0.13 -13.52
CA ASP A 146 -3.55 -0.97 -12.85
C ASP A 146 -4.20 -2.12 -12.07
N THR A 147 -5.29 -1.83 -11.36
CA THR A 147 -6.01 -2.84 -10.60
C THR A 147 -6.56 -3.93 -11.53
N ALA A 148 -7.17 -3.53 -12.64
CA ALA A 148 -7.79 -4.43 -13.61
C ALA A 148 -6.82 -5.43 -14.25
N LEU A 149 -5.52 -5.12 -14.31
CA LEU A 149 -4.49 -6.05 -14.80
C LEU A 149 -4.53 -7.40 -14.08
N THR A 150 -4.75 -7.37 -12.76
CA THR A 150 -4.69 -8.57 -11.91
C THR A 150 -6.00 -8.89 -11.20
N HIS A 151 -6.81 -7.87 -10.92
CA HIS A 151 -8.05 -7.95 -10.15
C HIS A 151 -9.15 -7.25 -10.96
N PRO A 152 -9.68 -7.89 -12.03
CA PRO A 152 -10.67 -7.27 -12.90
C PRO A 152 -12.03 -7.05 -12.23
N ASN A 153 -12.25 -7.57 -11.01
CA ASN A 153 -13.44 -7.28 -10.22
C ASN A 153 -13.65 -5.76 -10.06
N MET A 154 -14.85 -5.30 -10.42
CA MET A 154 -15.20 -3.88 -10.40
C MET A 154 -15.17 -3.26 -9.00
N LEU A 155 -15.37 -4.05 -7.94
CA LEU A 155 -15.18 -3.60 -6.56
C LEU A 155 -13.74 -3.13 -6.34
N CYS A 156 -12.76 -3.96 -6.70
CA CYS A 156 -11.35 -3.65 -6.52
C CYS A 156 -10.98 -2.39 -7.29
N GLN A 157 -11.40 -2.29 -8.56
CA GLN A 157 -11.12 -1.12 -9.39
C GLN A 157 -11.71 0.17 -8.77
N GLN A 158 -12.99 0.17 -8.40
CA GLN A 158 -13.66 1.35 -7.84
C GLN A 158 -13.04 1.80 -6.52
N ILE A 159 -12.67 0.86 -5.65
CA ILE A 159 -12.01 1.14 -4.38
C ILE A 159 -10.62 1.73 -4.63
N SER A 160 -9.81 1.13 -5.50
CA SER A 160 -8.49 1.66 -5.88
C SER A 160 -8.58 3.07 -6.45
N GLY A 161 -9.60 3.35 -7.28
CA GLY A 161 -9.87 4.68 -7.81
C GLY A 161 -10.16 5.71 -6.71
N LEU A 162 -11.09 5.41 -5.80
CA LEU A 162 -11.43 6.28 -4.66
C LEU A 162 -10.23 6.49 -3.73
N TYR A 163 -9.48 5.41 -3.45
CA TYR A 163 -8.31 5.44 -2.59
C TYR A 163 -7.20 6.35 -3.14
N VAL A 164 -6.88 6.22 -4.43
CA VAL A 164 -5.87 7.08 -5.08
C VAL A 164 -6.35 8.52 -5.20
N MET A 165 -7.66 8.78 -5.40
CA MET A 165 -8.20 10.14 -5.34
C MET A 165 -8.02 10.76 -3.94
N ALA A 166 -8.27 9.99 -2.87
CA ALA A 166 -8.09 10.45 -1.50
C ALA A 166 -6.61 10.78 -1.22
N LEU A 167 -5.69 9.90 -1.61
CA LEU A 167 -4.25 10.13 -1.51
C LEU A 167 -3.83 11.39 -2.28
N GLY A 168 -4.21 11.51 -3.56
CA GLY A 168 -3.88 12.69 -4.37
C GLY A 168 -4.41 13.99 -3.74
N HIS A 169 -5.64 13.96 -3.20
CA HIS A 169 -6.23 15.12 -2.54
C HIS A 169 -5.42 15.58 -1.32
N VAL A 170 -5.06 14.67 -0.41
CA VAL A 170 -4.30 15.04 0.79
C VAL A 170 -2.86 15.45 0.50
N LEU A 171 -2.27 14.97 -0.59
CA LEU A 171 -0.93 15.39 -1.02
C LEU A 171 -0.89 16.88 -1.39
N GLU A 172 -1.92 17.39 -2.07
CA GLU A 172 -1.97 18.79 -2.52
C GLU A 172 -2.65 19.74 -1.54
N ASN A 173 -3.53 19.23 -0.68
CA ASN A 173 -4.39 20.05 0.16
C ASN A 173 -4.13 19.78 1.64
N ASP A 174 -4.24 20.82 2.46
CA ASP A 174 -4.42 20.62 3.89
C ASP A 174 -5.88 20.19 4.12
N CYS A 175 -6.08 19.01 4.70
CA CYS A 175 -7.37 18.35 4.77
C CYS A 175 -7.39 17.51 6.04
N SER A 176 -8.36 17.77 6.91
CA SER A 176 -8.57 16.97 8.12
C SER A 176 -9.13 15.58 7.78
N ALA A 177 -9.00 14.63 8.71
CA ALA A 177 -9.57 13.30 8.57
C ALA A 177 -11.08 13.32 8.30
N ASP A 178 -11.82 14.18 9.03
CA ASP A 178 -13.27 14.34 8.86
C ASP A 178 -13.63 14.88 7.47
N GLU A 179 -12.90 15.89 6.98
CA GLU A 179 -13.10 16.46 5.65
C GLU A 179 -12.82 15.43 4.54
N LEU A 180 -11.71 14.68 4.67
CA LEU A 180 -11.35 13.64 3.72
C LEU A 180 -12.39 12.52 3.67
N TYR A 181 -12.89 12.10 4.84
CA TYR A 181 -13.97 11.12 4.92
C TYR A 181 -15.24 11.61 4.20
N GLN A 182 -15.66 12.85 4.42
CA GLN A 182 -16.83 13.41 3.72
C GLN A 182 -16.60 13.48 2.20
N LEU A 183 -15.39 13.85 1.75
CA LEU A 183 -15.04 13.84 0.33
C LEU A 183 -15.10 12.45 -0.29
N ILE A 184 -14.54 11.43 0.37
CA ILE A 184 -14.60 10.04 -0.10
C ILE A 184 -16.06 9.60 -0.25
N LYS A 185 -16.90 9.92 0.74
CA LYS A 185 -18.33 9.62 0.73
C LYS A 185 -19.06 10.33 -0.41
N ASP A 186 -18.79 11.60 -0.62
CA ASP A 186 -19.39 12.40 -1.70
C ASP A 186 -18.96 11.89 -3.08
N TRP A 187 -17.67 11.57 -3.28
CA TRP A 187 -17.18 10.98 -4.52
C TRP A 187 -17.80 9.62 -4.79
N ALA A 188 -17.89 8.75 -3.78
CA ALA A 188 -18.53 7.45 -3.92
C ALA A 188 -19.99 7.58 -4.41
N ALA A 189 -20.75 8.55 -3.86
CA ALA A 189 -22.10 8.83 -4.28
C ALA A 189 -22.18 9.41 -5.70
N GLN A 190 -21.32 10.39 -6.03
CA GLN A 190 -21.29 11.06 -7.34
C GLN A 190 -20.88 10.11 -8.47
N LEU A 191 -19.87 9.28 -8.22
CA LEU A 191 -19.36 8.28 -9.17
C LEU A 191 -20.25 7.04 -9.27
N LYS A 192 -21.26 6.90 -8.39
CA LYS A 192 -22.21 5.78 -8.35
C LYS A 192 -21.48 4.43 -8.24
N VAL A 193 -20.51 4.35 -7.33
CA VAL A 193 -19.79 3.11 -7.04
C VAL A 193 -20.74 2.05 -6.47
N ASP A 194 -20.27 0.79 -6.41
CA ASP A 194 -21.03 -0.32 -5.84
C ASP A 194 -21.55 0.03 -4.42
N LYS A 195 -22.82 -0.33 -4.15
CA LYS A 195 -23.47 -0.06 -2.87
C LYS A 195 -22.75 -0.69 -1.67
N ARG A 196 -22.01 -1.78 -1.88
CA ARG A 196 -21.17 -2.41 -0.87
C ARG A 196 -20.04 -1.47 -0.42
N ILE A 197 -19.44 -0.73 -1.36
CA ILE A 197 -18.41 0.28 -1.07
C ILE A 197 -19.01 1.43 -0.25
N ILE A 198 -20.16 1.96 -0.68
CA ILE A 198 -20.89 3.00 0.06
C ILE A 198 -21.20 2.55 1.49
N ARG A 199 -21.67 1.30 1.64
CA ARG A 199 -21.99 0.72 2.94
C ARG A 199 -20.77 0.68 3.86
N VAL A 200 -19.61 0.24 3.39
CA VAL A 200 -18.42 0.15 4.24
C VAL A 200 -17.84 1.52 4.59
N ILE A 201 -17.93 2.51 3.68
CA ILE A 201 -17.62 3.91 3.98
C ILE A 201 -18.53 4.41 5.13
N ASP A 202 -19.83 4.19 5.04
CA ASP A 202 -20.77 4.60 6.10
C ASP A 202 -20.51 3.87 7.42
N GLN A 203 -20.17 2.58 7.39
CA GLN A 203 -19.87 1.79 8.59
C GLN A 203 -18.57 2.22 9.28
N ALA A 204 -17.56 2.65 8.52
CA ALA A 204 -16.29 3.11 9.06
C ALA A 204 -16.42 4.32 10.00
N LEU A 205 -17.52 5.07 9.94
CA LEU A 205 -17.81 6.16 10.89
C LEU A 205 -18.26 5.66 12.28
N PHE A 206 -18.56 4.37 12.42
CA PHE A 206 -19.13 3.84 13.67
C PHE A 206 -18.39 2.63 14.19
N MET A 207 -17.77 1.85 13.30
CA MET A 207 -17.06 0.64 13.69
C MET A 207 -15.98 0.22 12.68
N PRO A 208 -14.92 -0.46 13.15
CA PRO A 208 -13.99 -1.15 12.28
C PRO A 208 -14.69 -2.35 11.61
N PRO A 209 -14.06 -2.99 10.60
CA PRO A 209 -14.57 -4.26 10.07
C PRO A 209 -14.74 -5.30 11.19
N THR A 210 -15.74 -6.16 11.04
CA THR A 210 -16.08 -7.17 12.06
C THR A 210 -15.45 -8.52 11.81
N ASP A 211 -15.07 -8.80 10.56
CA ASP A 211 -14.45 -10.07 10.14
C ASP A 211 -13.29 -9.76 9.21
N PHE A 212 -12.08 -10.04 9.67
CA PHE A 212 -10.84 -9.90 8.91
C PHE A 212 -10.35 -11.24 8.34
N GLU A 213 -10.76 -12.36 8.96
CA GLU A 213 -10.17 -13.67 8.65
C GLU A 213 -10.88 -14.33 7.47
N GLN A 214 -12.21 -14.20 7.35
CA GLN A 214 -13.00 -14.84 6.29
C GLN A 214 -14.12 -13.96 5.71
N PRO A 215 -13.83 -12.72 5.29
CA PRO A 215 -14.86 -11.87 4.69
C PRO A 215 -15.23 -12.34 3.28
N ASP A 216 -16.45 -11.97 2.85
CA ASP A 216 -16.91 -12.19 1.47
C ASP A 216 -16.06 -11.44 0.42
N ALA A 217 -15.36 -10.37 0.83
CA ALA A 217 -14.46 -9.59 -0.02
C ALA A 217 -13.41 -8.87 0.84
N GLN A 218 -12.15 -9.30 0.75
CA GLN A 218 -11.05 -8.74 1.53
C GLN A 218 -10.82 -7.25 1.22
N VAL A 219 -10.99 -6.83 -0.04
CA VAL A 219 -10.78 -5.44 -0.45
C VAL A 219 -11.72 -4.46 0.27
N LEU A 220 -12.94 -4.89 0.62
CA LEU A 220 -13.90 -4.07 1.36
C LEU A 220 -13.47 -3.90 2.82
N VAL A 221 -12.97 -4.97 3.45
CA VAL A 221 -12.43 -4.95 4.81
C VAL A 221 -11.22 -4.02 4.89
N CYS A 222 -10.30 -4.15 3.93
CA CYS A 222 -9.11 -3.31 3.85
C CYS A 222 -9.45 -1.83 3.73
N PHE A 223 -10.37 -1.48 2.82
CA PHE A 223 -10.75 -0.08 2.62
C PHE A 223 -11.51 0.50 3.83
N GLN A 224 -12.42 -0.28 4.42
CA GLN A 224 -13.09 0.13 5.66
C GLN A 224 -12.10 0.33 6.80
N ASN A 225 -11.11 -0.58 6.94
CA ASN A 225 -10.06 -0.45 7.95
C ASN A 225 -9.26 0.84 7.74
N ALA A 226 -8.83 1.15 6.51
CA ALA A 226 -8.10 2.37 6.22
C ALA A 226 -8.87 3.65 6.61
N ILE A 227 -10.18 3.70 6.32
CA ILE A 227 -11.04 4.82 6.71
C ILE A 227 -11.24 4.86 8.24
N TRP A 228 -11.42 3.69 8.89
CA TRP A 228 -11.53 3.62 10.35
C TRP A 228 -10.26 4.16 11.03
N GLN A 229 -9.08 3.71 10.59
CA GLN A 229 -7.82 4.18 11.16
C GLN A 229 -7.59 5.68 10.89
N LEU A 230 -7.97 6.19 9.71
CA LEU A 230 -7.94 7.62 9.40
C LEU A 230 -8.73 8.44 10.44
N LEU A 231 -9.92 7.95 10.83
CA LEU A 231 -10.83 8.68 11.71
C LEU A 231 -10.48 8.57 13.20
N TYR A 232 -9.90 7.44 13.63
CA TYR A 232 -9.83 7.10 15.06
C TYR A 232 -8.45 6.81 15.62
N ALA A 233 -7.45 6.55 14.79
CA ALA A 233 -6.11 6.25 15.29
C ALA A 233 -5.50 7.49 15.95
N GLN A 234 -4.73 7.28 17.01
CA GLN A 234 -4.05 8.38 17.70
C GLN A 234 -2.82 8.87 16.94
N ASP A 235 -2.08 7.92 16.38
CA ASP A 235 -0.88 8.13 15.60
C ASP A 235 -0.69 7.00 14.58
N TYR A 236 0.33 7.10 13.75
CA TYR A 236 0.60 6.09 12.72
C TYR A 236 0.89 4.70 13.32
N LEU A 237 1.68 4.61 14.39
CA LEU A 237 2.09 3.30 14.92
C LEU A 237 0.90 2.60 15.60
N ASP A 238 0.09 3.34 16.36
CA ASP A 238 -1.17 2.87 16.95
C ASP A 238 -2.10 2.30 15.87
N ALA A 239 -2.28 3.03 14.75
CA ALA A 239 -3.08 2.55 13.62
C ALA A 239 -2.59 1.22 13.04
N MET A 240 -1.26 1.09 12.86
CA MET A 240 -0.68 -0.13 12.30
C MET A 240 -0.81 -1.29 13.28
N LEU A 241 -0.55 -1.07 14.56
CA LEU A 241 -0.68 -2.09 15.60
C LEU A 241 -2.14 -2.56 15.77
N ASP A 242 -3.12 -1.65 15.76
CA ASP A 242 -4.55 -2.01 15.79
C ASP A 242 -4.96 -2.78 14.54
N THR A 243 -4.52 -2.33 13.36
CA THR A 243 -4.80 -2.99 12.08
C THR A 243 -4.28 -4.42 12.06
N ILE A 244 -3.00 -4.63 12.35
CA ILE A 244 -2.38 -5.96 12.24
C ILE A 244 -2.94 -6.90 13.30
N LYS A 245 -3.24 -6.40 14.51
CA LYS A 245 -3.84 -7.20 15.59
C LYS A 245 -5.15 -7.87 15.19
N ARG A 246 -5.93 -7.24 14.31
CA ARG A 246 -7.23 -7.74 13.84
C ARG A 246 -7.12 -8.96 12.93
N GLY A 247 -5.98 -9.18 12.30
CA GLY A 247 -5.72 -10.35 11.47
C GLY A 247 -6.16 -10.25 10.03
N GLY A 248 -6.44 -11.41 9.43
CA GLY A 248 -6.63 -11.53 7.98
C GLY A 248 -5.34 -11.27 7.21
N ASP A 249 -5.47 -10.54 6.12
CA ASP A 249 -4.35 -10.04 5.32
C ASP A 249 -3.69 -8.82 6.00
N THR A 250 -2.90 -9.10 7.04
CA THR A 250 -2.32 -8.06 7.90
C THR A 250 -1.35 -7.15 7.15
N ALA A 251 -0.57 -7.67 6.21
CA ALA A 251 0.40 -6.90 5.43
C ALA A 251 -0.31 -5.90 4.52
N ASN A 252 -1.28 -6.33 3.71
CA ASN A 252 -1.96 -5.42 2.78
C ASN A 252 -2.89 -4.44 3.52
N ASN A 253 -3.58 -4.89 4.57
CA ASN A 253 -4.42 -4.01 5.39
C ASN A 253 -3.60 -2.87 6.03
N ALA A 254 -2.41 -3.18 6.55
CA ALA A 254 -1.51 -2.20 7.13
C ALA A 254 -0.86 -1.32 6.05
N ALA A 255 -0.51 -1.86 4.88
CA ALA A 255 0.04 -1.09 3.78
C ALA A 255 -0.93 0.02 3.30
N VAL A 256 -2.21 -0.32 3.13
CA VAL A 256 -3.24 0.64 2.67
C VAL A 256 -3.54 1.69 3.74
N ALA A 257 -3.77 1.28 4.99
CA ALA A 257 -3.97 2.24 6.08
C ALA A 257 -2.72 3.12 6.28
N GLY A 258 -1.53 2.53 6.18
CA GLY A 258 -0.25 3.19 6.39
C GLY A 258 0.05 4.24 5.33
N ALA A 259 -0.21 3.96 4.05
CA ALA A 259 0.00 4.97 3.01
C ALA A 259 -0.97 6.16 3.17
N LEU A 260 -2.22 5.91 3.55
CA LEU A 260 -3.21 6.97 3.79
C LEU A 260 -2.81 7.90 4.94
N LEU A 261 -2.50 7.32 6.11
CA LEU A 261 -2.07 8.08 7.29
C LEU A 261 -0.75 8.80 7.04
N GLY A 262 0.20 8.13 6.38
CA GLY A 262 1.47 8.72 5.98
C GLY A 262 1.30 9.90 5.01
N ALA A 263 0.36 9.82 4.07
CA ALA A 263 0.03 10.92 3.18
C ALA A 263 -0.63 12.10 3.91
N CYS A 264 -1.42 11.83 4.95
CA CYS A 264 -2.08 12.87 5.76
C CYS A 264 -1.07 13.60 6.66
N TYR A 265 -0.27 12.86 7.42
CA TYR A 265 0.59 13.40 8.49
C TYR A 265 2.04 13.67 8.06
N GLY A 266 2.47 13.07 6.96
CA GLY A 266 3.82 13.20 6.43
C GLY A 266 4.84 12.25 7.06
N VAL A 267 6.03 12.22 6.46
CA VAL A 267 7.08 11.23 6.75
C VAL A 267 7.58 11.21 8.20
N ALA A 268 7.47 12.33 8.92
CA ALA A 268 7.90 12.43 10.31
C ALA A 268 7.08 11.52 11.24
N GLU A 269 5.82 11.25 10.87
CA GLU A 269 4.90 10.41 11.64
C GLU A 269 5.26 8.92 11.54
N VAL A 270 5.90 8.50 10.45
CA VAL A 270 6.37 7.13 10.30
C VAL A 270 7.62 6.91 11.17
N PRO A 271 7.62 5.93 12.09
CA PRO A 271 8.73 5.71 13.02
C PRO A 271 10.08 5.66 12.33
N GLN A 272 11.04 6.45 12.82
CA GLN A 272 12.40 6.52 12.23
C GLN A 272 13.08 5.15 12.18
N LEU A 273 12.81 4.27 13.15
CA LEU A 273 13.31 2.89 13.17
C LEU A 273 12.86 2.11 11.91
N LEU A 274 11.56 2.17 11.58
CA LEU A 274 10.98 1.50 10.41
C LEU A 274 11.56 2.10 9.13
N ARG A 275 11.58 3.44 9.02
CA ARG A 275 12.19 4.12 7.86
C ARG A 275 13.64 3.68 7.67
N ASN A 276 14.45 3.68 8.73
CA ASN A 276 15.83 3.24 8.68
C ASN A 276 15.96 1.77 8.25
N ALA A 277 15.15 0.87 8.79
CA ALA A 277 15.16 -0.54 8.40
C ALA A 277 14.90 -0.69 6.89
N ILE A 278 13.89 -0.01 6.37
CA ILE A 278 13.52 -0.01 4.95
C ILE A 278 14.66 0.56 4.07
N THR A 279 15.15 1.76 4.39
CA THR A 279 16.19 2.43 3.58
C THR A 279 17.50 1.65 3.52
N HIS A 280 17.83 0.90 4.57
CA HIS A 280 19.09 0.14 4.68
C HIS A 280 18.95 -1.35 4.36
N CYS A 281 17.74 -1.85 4.12
CA CYS A 281 17.53 -3.23 3.74
C CYS A 281 18.16 -3.53 2.36
N ARG A 282 19.03 -4.54 2.31
CA ARG A 282 19.72 -5.01 1.10
C ARG A 282 19.67 -6.53 1.06
N PRO A 283 18.59 -7.14 0.53
CA PRO A 283 18.47 -8.60 0.41
C PRO A 283 19.32 -9.12 -0.76
N LEU A 284 20.63 -8.91 -0.69
CA LEU A 284 21.60 -9.35 -1.68
C LEU A 284 21.97 -10.82 -1.47
N LYS A 285 21.87 -11.62 -2.54
CA LYS A 285 22.22 -13.05 -2.52
C LYS A 285 23.65 -13.28 -2.01
N GLY A 286 23.78 -14.19 -1.04
CA GLY A 286 25.08 -14.59 -0.47
C GLY A 286 25.57 -13.71 0.68
N GLN A 287 24.84 -12.65 1.07
CA GLN A 287 25.13 -11.92 2.30
C GLN A 287 24.61 -12.67 3.54
N PHE A 288 25.29 -12.47 4.67
CA PHE A 288 24.91 -13.09 5.94
C PHE A 288 23.52 -12.63 6.37
N GLY A 289 22.67 -13.58 6.81
CA GLY A 289 21.30 -13.31 7.26
C GLY A 289 20.27 -13.13 6.14
N VAL A 290 20.68 -13.13 4.86
CA VAL A 290 19.76 -13.02 3.73
C VAL A 290 19.23 -14.40 3.33
N HIS A 291 18.02 -14.72 3.78
CA HIS A 291 17.31 -15.94 3.40
C HIS A 291 16.46 -15.76 2.13
N GLN A 292 15.94 -14.54 1.92
CA GLN A 292 15.07 -14.21 0.79
C GLN A 292 15.72 -13.15 -0.11
N PRO A 293 16.69 -13.52 -0.97
CA PRO A 293 17.35 -12.54 -1.83
C PRO A 293 16.40 -12.03 -2.91
N ARG A 294 16.47 -10.72 -3.21
CA ARG A 294 15.63 -10.06 -4.22
C ARG A 294 16.47 -9.24 -5.18
N PRO A 295 16.05 -9.05 -6.45
CA PRO A 295 16.75 -8.17 -7.38
C PRO A 295 16.67 -6.71 -6.92
N GLU A 296 17.66 -5.88 -7.28
CA GLU A 296 17.76 -4.50 -6.79
C GLU A 296 16.55 -3.63 -7.13
N CYS A 297 15.84 -3.92 -8.22
CA CYS A 297 14.62 -3.20 -8.59
C CYS A 297 13.49 -3.36 -7.55
N CYS A 298 13.51 -4.43 -6.76
CA CYS A 298 12.56 -4.72 -5.68
C CYS A 298 12.99 -4.12 -4.33
N TRP A 299 14.18 -3.52 -4.23
CA TRP A 299 14.67 -2.96 -2.98
C TRP A 299 14.09 -1.56 -2.74
N ALA A 300 13.67 -1.31 -1.51
CA ALA A 300 13.09 -0.03 -1.09
C ALA A 300 14.12 1.10 -0.85
N ASN A 301 15.40 0.83 -1.09
CA ASN A 301 16.48 1.73 -0.70
C ASN A 301 16.54 3.04 -1.49
N GLU A 302 15.93 3.08 -2.67
CA GLU A 302 15.82 4.28 -3.50
C GLU A 302 14.46 4.97 -3.34
N VAL A 303 13.62 4.59 -2.35
CA VAL A 303 12.25 5.11 -2.25
C VAL A 303 12.18 6.64 -2.17
N GLU A 304 13.09 7.28 -1.43
CA GLU A 304 13.16 8.74 -1.35
C GLU A 304 13.48 9.37 -2.70
N TYR A 305 14.47 8.82 -3.37
CA TYR A 305 14.92 9.28 -4.68
C TYR A 305 13.81 9.10 -5.73
N LEU A 306 13.17 7.94 -5.78
CA LEU A 306 12.05 7.66 -6.70
C LEU A 306 10.86 8.60 -6.45
N THR A 307 10.50 8.81 -5.18
CA THR A 307 9.40 9.72 -4.81
C THR A 307 9.69 11.15 -5.28
N GLU A 308 10.89 11.66 -5.02
CA GLU A 308 11.30 12.99 -5.47
C GLU A 308 11.39 13.08 -6.99
N GLN A 309 11.88 12.03 -7.65
CA GLN A 309 11.95 11.94 -9.10
C GLN A 309 10.56 12.06 -9.73
N ILE A 310 9.58 11.34 -9.19
CA ILE A 310 8.19 11.39 -9.66
C ILE A 310 7.61 12.79 -9.46
N LEU A 311 7.72 13.38 -8.26
CA LEU A 311 7.15 14.70 -7.95
C LEU A 311 7.74 15.86 -8.76
N THR A 312 9.00 15.72 -9.20
CA THR A 312 9.72 16.80 -9.89
C THR A 312 9.82 16.57 -11.40
N GLY A 313 9.54 15.35 -11.87
CA GLY A 313 9.66 14.97 -13.28
C GLY A 313 11.11 14.99 -13.78
N THR A 314 12.10 15.07 -12.87
CA THR A 314 13.51 15.06 -13.26
C THR A 314 13.91 13.66 -13.68
N LYS A 315 14.50 13.48 -14.87
CA LYS A 315 15.06 12.18 -15.25
C LYS A 315 16.38 11.94 -14.50
N LYS A 316 16.66 10.68 -14.13
CA LYS A 316 17.99 10.28 -13.62
C LYS A 316 19.02 10.70 -14.67
N PRO A 317 20.06 11.48 -14.32
CA PRO A 317 21.13 11.78 -15.27
C PRO A 317 21.76 10.45 -15.71
N ASP A 318 21.97 10.31 -17.02
CA ASP A 318 22.59 9.13 -17.65
C ASP A 318 23.94 8.76 -17.03
#